data_AF-X0QDR6-F1
#
_entry.id   AF-X0QDR6-F1
#
_cell.length_a   1.000
_cell.length_b   1.000
_cell.length_c   1.000
_cell.angle_alpha   90.00
_cell.angle_beta   90.00
_cell.angle_gamma   90.00
#
_symmetry.space_group_name_H-M   'P 1'
#
loop_
_entity.id
_entity.type
_entity.pdbx_description
1 polymer ?
#
loop_
_entity_poly.entity_id
_entity_poly.type
_entity_poly.pdbx_seq_one_letter_code
_entity_poly.pdbx_strand_id
1 'polypeptide(L)'
;MINRHSKFWRIGYFILGGLIFIVIGLFIWRDHEDQVRFAKKNYINSNIPTLFIHGWSGTLRSERKMASDAEASGAAQRRMVIRVRPNGKIAVTGTIKKWMRNPIIFLRMDNNRAGEFQYARWLTKVCKLLKSKYHITRLNFVGHSMGSYATVYYNMLNGNRKDLPEPISCACWPALTTGLSTTASRISR
;
A
#
# COMPACT_ATOMS: atom_id res chain seq x y z
N MET A 1 -2.88 17.74 59.77
CA MET A 1 -4.08 18.24 59.06
C MET A 1 -3.79 18.23 57.57
N ILE A 2 -4.32 17.25 56.82
CA ILE A 2 -4.06 17.07 55.38
C ILE A 2 -4.95 18.04 54.60
N ASN A 3 -4.31 18.97 53.88
CA ASN A 3 -4.93 20.13 53.26
C ASN A 3 -5.93 19.70 52.15
N ARG A 4 -7.23 19.81 52.43
CA ARG A 4 -8.35 19.38 51.55
C ARG A 4 -8.33 20.06 50.17
N HIS A 5 -7.63 21.20 50.08
CA HIS A 5 -7.44 22.00 48.88
C HIS A 5 -6.64 21.25 47.78
N SER A 6 -5.62 20.45 48.11
CA SER A 6 -4.77 19.79 47.09
C SER A 6 -5.44 18.61 46.36
N LYS A 7 -6.51 18.03 46.93
CA LYS A 7 -7.29 16.97 46.28
C LYS A 7 -8.21 17.52 45.18
N PHE A 8 -8.78 18.71 45.38
CA PHE A 8 -9.65 19.36 44.39
C PHE A 8 -8.89 19.73 43.11
N TRP A 9 -7.67 20.25 43.24
CA TRP A 9 -6.81 20.56 42.09
C TRP A 9 -6.41 19.30 41.31
N ARG A 10 -6.12 18.18 41.99
CA ARG A 10 -5.81 16.90 41.35
C ARG A 10 -6.99 16.36 40.52
N ILE A 11 -8.21 16.43 41.05
CA ILE A 11 -9.43 16.03 40.32
C ILE A 11 -9.66 16.95 39.11
N GLY A 12 -9.43 18.27 39.27
CA GLY A 12 -9.50 19.23 38.18
C GLY A 12 -8.53 18.92 37.03
N TYR A 13 -7.29 18.50 37.32
CA TYR A 13 -6.32 18.09 36.30
C TYR A 13 -6.75 16.86 35.51
N PHE A 14 -7.40 15.87 36.14
CA PHE A 14 -7.92 14.69 35.43
C PHE A 14 -9.10 15.04 34.52
N ILE A 15 -9.99 15.93 34.95
CA ILE A 15 -11.12 16.41 34.13
C ILE A 15 -10.62 17.22 32.94
N LEU A 16 -9.66 18.13 33.17
CA LEU A 16 -9.06 18.94 32.12
C LEU A 16 -8.27 18.08 31.12
N GLY A 17 -7.49 17.11 31.62
CA GLY A 17 -6.76 16.15 30.77
C GLY A 17 -7.69 15.26 29.94
N GLY A 18 -8.81 14.81 30.52
CA GLY A 18 -9.84 14.04 29.81
C GLY A 18 -10.52 14.84 28.69
N LEU A 19 -10.85 16.10 28.95
CA LEU A 19 -11.41 17.01 27.94
C LEU A 19 -10.43 17.24 26.78
N ILE A 20 -9.15 17.45 27.08
CA ILE A 20 -8.10 17.61 26.06
C ILE A 20 -7.98 16.32 25.21
N PHE A 21 -8.01 15.14 25.84
CA PHE A 21 -7.97 13.86 25.12
C PHE A 21 -9.17 13.67 24.19
N ILE A 22 -10.37 14.07 24.62
CA ILE A 22 -11.59 14.00 23.80
C ILE A 22 -11.48 14.95 22.60
N VAL A 23 -11.02 16.18 22.80
CA VAL A 23 -10.83 17.14 21.71
C VAL A 23 -9.81 16.65 20.69
N ILE A 24 -8.66 16.12 21.15
CA ILE A 24 -7.65 15.51 20.27
C ILE A 24 -8.24 14.31 19.52
N GLY A 25 -8.97 13.43 20.20
CA GLY A 25 -9.64 12.29 19.59
C GLY A 25 -10.64 12.69 18.51
N LEU A 26 -11.44 13.74 18.74
CA LEU A 26 -12.38 14.28 17.76
C LEU A 26 -11.68 14.94 16.58
N PHE A 27 -10.57 15.65 16.81
CA PHE A 27 -9.74 16.21 15.74
C PHE A 27 -9.14 15.12 14.85
N ILE A 28 -8.57 14.06 15.45
CA ILE A 28 -8.01 12.91 14.72
C ILE A 28 -9.10 12.18 13.93
N TRP A 29 -10.29 11.98 14.53
CA TRP A 29 -11.42 11.34 13.84
C TRP A 29 -11.86 12.16 12.63
N ARG A 30 -12.00 13.48 12.80
CA ARG A 30 -12.45 14.37 11.73
C ARG A 30 -11.44 14.45 10.59
N ASP A 31 -10.15 14.57 10.91
CA ASP A 31 -9.08 14.51 9.91
C ASP A 31 -9.11 13.17 9.16
N HIS A 32 -9.27 12.05 9.87
CA HIS A 32 -9.39 10.74 9.23
C HIS A 32 -10.60 10.66 8.27
N GLU A 33 -11.76 11.19 8.64
CA GLU A 33 -12.92 11.24 7.75
C GLU A 33 -12.70 12.15 6.53
N ASP A 34 -12.03 13.29 6.71
CA ASP A 34 -11.71 14.21 5.63
C ASP A 34 -10.68 13.60 4.66
N GLN A 35 -9.68 12.88 5.16
CA GLN A 35 -8.73 12.12 4.33
C GLN A 35 -9.43 11.01 3.54
N VAL A 36 -10.35 10.26 4.16
CA VAL A 36 -11.13 9.20 3.48
C VAL A 36 -12.07 9.81 2.43
N ARG A 37 -12.74 10.93 2.74
CA ARG A 37 -13.61 11.65 1.78
C ARG A 37 -12.82 12.24 0.63
N PHE A 38 -11.66 12.84 0.91
CA PHE A 38 -10.77 13.40 -0.11
C PHE A 38 -10.24 12.29 -1.02
N ALA A 39 -9.81 11.16 -0.46
CA ALA A 39 -9.44 9.99 -1.25
C ALA A 39 -10.62 9.54 -2.12
N LYS A 40 -11.81 9.34 -1.55
CA LYS A 40 -13.04 8.93 -2.27
C LYS A 40 -13.44 9.87 -3.41
N LYS A 41 -13.32 11.18 -3.22
CA LYS A 41 -13.67 12.21 -4.20
C LYS A 41 -12.61 12.34 -5.32
N ASN A 42 -11.35 12.08 -5.00
CA ASN A 42 -10.24 12.14 -5.96
C ASN A 42 -9.83 10.77 -6.51
N TYR A 43 -10.54 9.68 -6.17
CA TYR A 43 -10.35 8.38 -6.79
C TYR A 43 -10.72 8.48 -8.27
N ILE A 44 -9.71 8.58 -9.13
CA ILE A 44 -9.88 8.48 -10.57
C ILE A 44 -10.38 7.06 -10.85
N ASN A 45 -11.63 6.94 -11.31
CA ASN A 45 -12.18 5.69 -11.80
C ASN A 45 -11.40 5.23 -13.01
N SER A 46 -10.42 4.35 -12.78
CA SER A 46 -9.61 3.82 -13.85
C SER A 46 -9.63 2.30 -13.85
N ASN A 47 -9.36 1.73 -15.02
CA ASN A 47 -9.12 0.30 -15.18
C ASN A 47 -7.66 -0.07 -14.89
N ILE A 48 -6.88 0.86 -14.34
CA ILE A 48 -5.47 0.66 -13.98
C ILE A 48 -5.40 -0.22 -12.73
N PRO A 49 -4.79 -1.41 -12.81
CA PRO A 49 -4.58 -2.27 -11.65
C PRO A 49 -3.54 -1.67 -10.69
N THR A 50 -3.70 -1.97 -9.42
CA THR A 50 -2.71 -1.67 -8.38
C THR A 50 -2.07 -2.96 -7.87
N LEU A 51 -0.74 -3.06 -8.00
CA LEU A 51 0.06 -4.19 -7.56
C LEU A 51 0.65 -3.92 -6.18
N PHE A 52 0.20 -4.70 -5.20
CA PHE A 52 0.71 -4.67 -3.84
C PHE A 52 1.83 -5.70 -3.70
N ILE A 53 2.98 -5.25 -3.20
CA ILE A 53 4.19 -6.06 -3.04
C ILE A 53 4.56 -6.07 -1.57
N HIS A 54 4.54 -7.25 -0.96
CA HIS A 54 4.85 -7.37 0.45
C HIS A 54 6.35 -7.27 0.76
N GLY A 55 6.64 -6.98 2.03
CA GLY A 55 7.99 -6.93 2.59
C GLY A 55 8.50 -8.25 3.16
N TRP A 56 9.64 -8.17 3.86
CA TRP A 56 10.23 -9.27 4.62
C TRP A 56 9.20 -9.80 5.64
N SER A 57 8.97 -11.12 5.69
CA SER A 57 7.96 -11.79 6.54
C SER A 57 6.48 -11.44 6.28
N GLY A 58 6.16 -10.72 5.20
CA GLY A 58 4.77 -10.48 4.80
C GLY A 58 4.00 -11.80 4.67
N THR A 59 2.92 -11.93 5.44
CA THR A 59 1.99 -13.05 5.29
C THR A 59 0.71 -12.54 4.65
N LEU A 60 0.03 -13.42 3.90
CA LEU A 60 -1.28 -13.14 3.30
C LEU A 60 -2.33 -12.64 4.32
N ARG A 61 -2.07 -12.80 5.62
CA ARG A 61 -2.92 -12.40 6.74
C ARG A 61 -2.85 -10.90 7.02
N SER A 62 -1.66 -10.29 7.01
CA SER A 62 -1.49 -8.84 7.19
C SER A 62 -1.95 -8.07 5.95
N GLU A 63 -1.71 -8.62 4.77
CA GLU A 63 -2.16 -8.05 3.48
C GLU A 63 -3.68 -8.17 3.29
N ARG A 64 -4.31 -9.22 3.85
CA ARG A 64 -5.78 -9.37 3.87
C ARG A 64 -6.45 -8.19 4.55
N LYS A 65 -5.87 -7.62 5.61
CA LYS A 65 -6.44 -6.46 6.29
C LYS A 65 -6.41 -5.23 5.39
N MET A 66 -5.27 -4.90 4.79
CA MET A 66 -5.17 -3.80 3.82
C MET A 66 -6.10 -3.98 2.61
N ALA A 67 -6.19 -5.20 2.09
CA ALA A 67 -7.11 -5.51 1.00
C ALA A 67 -8.58 -5.37 1.42
N SER A 68 -8.91 -5.87 2.62
CA SER A 68 -10.24 -5.78 3.21
C SER A 68 -10.62 -4.33 3.51
N ASP A 69 -9.69 -3.51 3.96
CA ASP A 69 -9.92 -2.08 4.22
C ASP A 69 -10.12 -1.32 2.89
N ALA A 70 -9.36 -1.67 1.84
CA ALA A 70 -9.56 -1.14 0.49
C ALA A 70 -10.89 -1.61 -0.16
N GLU A 71 -11.33 -2.83 0.14
CA GLU A 71 -12.64 -3.36 -0.26
C GLU A 71 -13.80 -2.72 0.51
N ALA A 72 -13.68 -2.59 1.83
CA ALA A 72 -14.70 -2.03 2.70
C ALA A 72 -14.92 -0.53 2.45
N SER A 73 -13.87 0.20 2.10
CA SER A 73 -13.97 1.62 1.69
C SER A 73 -14.57 1.81 0.29
N GLY A 74 -14.80 0.73 -0.47
CA GLY A 74 -15.25 0.77 -1.86
C GLY A 74 -14.20 1.32 -2.83
N ALA A 75 -12.97 1.52 -2.36
CA ALA A 75 -11.87 2.10 -3.12
C ALA A 75 -11.32 1.15 -4.17
N ALA A 76 -11.29 -0.16 -3.87
CA ALA A 76 -10.75 -1.18 -4.77
C ALA A 76 -11.24 -2.59 -4.41
N GLN A 77 -11.25 -3.51 -5.37
CA GLN A 77 -11.67 -4.90 -5.15
C GLN A 77 -10.49 -5.87 -5.29
N ARG A 78 -10.29 -6.77 -4.33
CA ARG A 78 -9.28 -7.83 -4.40
C ARG A 78 -9.73 -8.89 -5.41
N ARG A 79 -8.96 -9.03 -6.49
CA ARG A 79 -9.37 -9.87 -7.63
C ARG A 79 -8.29 -10.85 -8.10
N MET A 80 -7.01 -10.57 -7.83
CA MET A 80 -5.91 -11.45 -8.23
C MET A 80 -4.84 -11.56 -7.16
N VAL A 81 -4.37 -12.78 -6.92
CA VAL A 81 -3.19 -13.07 -6.11
C VAL A 81 -2.18 -13.80 -6.99
N ILE A 82 -0.98 -13.24 -7.10
CA ILE A 82 0.14 -13.82 -7.82
C ILE A 82 1.17 -14.27 -6.80
N ARG A 83 1.53 -15.55 -6.84
CA ARG A 83 2.51 -16.15 -5.95
C ARG A 83 3.73 -16.60 -6.75
N VAL A 84 4.90 -16.09 -6.40
CA VAL A 84 6.20 -16.45 -6.95
C VAL A 84 6.86 -17.40 -5.95
N ARG A 85 7.07 -18.65 -6.37
CA ARG A 85 7.77 -19.67 -5.59
C ARG A 85 9.28 -19.38 -5.55
N PRO A 86 10.05 -19.98 -4.62
CA PRO A 86 11.50 -19.76 -4.52
C PRO A 86 12.27 -20.09 -5.80
N ASN A 87 11.79 -21.05 -6.59
CA ASN A 87 12.35 -21.42 -7.90
C ASN A 87 11.91 -20.47 -9.04
N GLY A 88 11.21 -19.38 -8.73
CA GLY A 88 10.71 -18.42 -9.71
C GLY A 88 9.46 -18.86 -10.49
N LYS A 89 8.84 -20.00 -10.16
CA LYS A 89 7.56 -20.41 -10.75
C LYS A 89 6.43 -19.49 -10.26
N ILE A 90 5.59 -19.04 -11.18
CA ILE A 90 4.48 -18.12 -10.90
C ILE A 90 3.18 -18.92 -10.85
N ALA A 91 2.43 -18.79 -9.77
CA ALA A 91 1.06 -19.29 -9.62
C ALA A 91 0.11 -18.10 -9.50
N VAL A 92 -0.95 -18.07 -10.32
CA VAL A 92 -1.95 -17.00 -10.31
C VAL A 92 -3.26 -17.56 -9.83
N THR A 93 -3.90 -16.89 -8.88
CA THR A 93 -5.25 -17.18 -8.39
C THR A 93 -6.13 -15.96 -8.63
N GLY A 94 -7.30 -16.18 -9.24
CA GLY A 94 -8.19 -15.10 -9.66
C GLY A 94 -7.89 -14.57 -11.06
N THR A 95 -8.57 -13.48 -11.45
CA THR A 95 -8.46 -12.89 -12.79
C THR A 95 -8.73 -11.40 -12.76
N ILE A 96 -8.24 -10.69 -13.77
CA ILE A 96 -8.51 -9.28 -14.00
C ILE A 96 -9.01 -9.12 -15.43
N LYS A 97 -10.07 -8.32 -15.58
CA LYS A 97 -10.66 -7.96 -16.87
C LYS A 97 -10.60 -6.44 -17.04
N LYS A 98 -10.53 -5.98 -18.29
CA LYS A 98 -10.38 -4.56 -18.65
C LYS A 98 -11.49 -3.62 -18.13
N TRP A 99 -12.68 -4.16 -17.85
CA TRP A 99 -13.83 -3.40 -17.34
C TRP A 99 -13.86 -3.28 -15.80
N MET A 100 -12.97 -3.99 -15.10
CA MET A 100 -12.92 -3.93 -13.64
C MET A 100 -12.37 -2.57 -13.19
N ARG A 101 -13.02 -1.96 -12.20
CA ARG A 101 -12.61 -0.68 -11.61
C ARG A 101 -11.57 -0.93 -10.53
N ASN A 102 -10.43 -0.24 -10.62
CA ASN A 102 -9.31 -0.30 -9.68
C ASN A 102 -9.00 -1.72 -9.16
N PRO A 103 -8.71 -2.69 -10.04
CA PRO A 103 -8.47 -4.06 -9.59
C PRO A 103 -7.17 -4.15 -8.76
N ILE A 104 -7.25 -4.82 -7.61
CA ILE A 104 -6.08 -5.08 -6.77
C ILE A 104 -5.43 -6.41 -7.14
N ILE A 105 -4.13 -6.37 -7.38
CA ILE A 105 -3.26 -7.53 -7.53
C ILE A 105 -2.35 -7.62 -6.30
N PHE A 106 -2.36 -8.75 -5.61
CA PHE A 106 -1.37 -9.04 -4.57
C PHE A 106 -0.24 -9.88 -5.12
N LEU A 107 0.99 -9.38 -5.04
CA LEU A 107 2.19 -10.13 -5.34
C LEU A 107 2.80 -10.69 -4.07
N ARG A 108 2.83 -12.02 -4.00
CA ARG A 108 3.50 -12.80 -2.97
C ARG A 108 4.78 -13.46 -3.49
N MET A 109 5.89 -13.26 -2.81
CA MET A 109 7.16 -13.92 -3.02
C MET A 109 7.45 -14.85 -1.85
N ASP A 110 7.48 -16.16 -2.12
CA ASP A 110 7.59 -17.18 -1.08
C ASP A 110 8.96 -17.25 -0.43
N ASN A 111 10.01 -16.96 -1.20
CA ASN A 111 11.36 -16.84 -0.64
C ASN A 111 11.60 -15.39 -0.22
N ASN A 112 11.25 -15.10 1.02
CA ASN A 112 11.37 -13.77 1.62
C ASN A 112 12.78 -13.38 2.08
N ARG A 113 13.80 -14.21 1.78
CA ARG A 113 15.22 -13.97 2.08
C ARG A 113 16.09 -13.81 0.82
N ALA A 114 15.46 -13.73 -0.36
CA ALA A 114 16.18 -13.70 -1.63
C ALA A 114 16.87 -12.36 -1.95
N GLY A 115 16.60 -11.32 -1.17
CA GLY A 115 17.11 -9.96 -1.39
C GLY A 115 16.34 -9.17 -2.46
N GLU A 116 16.54 -7.86 -2.44
CA GLU A 116 15.87 -6.85 -3.26
C GLU A 116 16.09 -7.04 -4.78
N PHE A 117 17.29 -7.46 -5.19
CA PHE A 117 17.60 -7.73 -6.61
C PHE A 117 16.83 -8.92 -7.17
N GLN A 118 16.69 -10.00 -6.39
CA GLN A 118 15.92 -11.17 -6.83
C GLN A 118 14.42 -10.85 -6.86
N TYR A 119 13.95 -10.03 -5.91
CA TYR A 119 12.60 -9.49 -5.88
C TYR A 119 12.30 -8.66 -7.13
N ALA A 120 13.20 -7.76 -7.52
CA ALA A 120 13.06 -6.97 -8.75
C ALA A 120 13.00 -7.88 -10.00
N ARG A 121 13.84 -8.93 -10.08
CA ARG A 121 13.79 -9.90 -11.20
C ARG A 121 12.46 -10.66 -11.25
N TRP A 122 11.93 -11.08 -10.11
CA TRP A 122 10.62 -11.73 -10.04
C TRP A 122 9.49 -10.76 -10.39
N LEU A 123 9.58 -9.52 -9.93
CA LEU A 123 8.65 -8.46 -10.28
C LEU A 123 8.62 -8.22 -11.80
N THR A 124 9.79 -8.17 -12.45
CA THR A 124 9.88 -8.07 -13.92
C THR A 124 9.15 -9.21 -14.63
N LYS A 125 9.32 -10.46 -14.16
CA LYS A 125 8.62 -11.62 -14.75
C LYS A 125 7.10 -11.51 -14.58
N VAL A 126 6.64 -11.05 -13.42
CA VAL A 126 5.22 -10.82 -13.14
C VAL A 126 4.65 -9.71 -14.01
N CYS A 127 5.34 -8.57 -14.12
CA CYS A 127 4.94 -7.47 -14.99
C CYS A 127 4.85 -7.90 -16.46
N LYS A 128 5.81 -8.72 -16.93
CA LYS A 128 5.76 -9.29 -18.28
C LYS A 128 4.55 -10.19 -18.48
N LEU A 129 4.23 -11.04 -17.51
CA LEU A 129 3.03 -11.89 -17.53
C LEU A 129 1.75 -11.04 -17.55
N LEU A 130 1.68 -9.98 -16.76
CA LEU A 130 0.52 -9.07 -16.70
C LEU A 130 0.29 -8.36 -18.04
N LYS A 131 1.36 -7.91 -18.70
CA LYS A 131 1.26 -7.29 -20.01
C LYS A 131 0.88 -8.28 -21.11
N SER A 132 1.51 -9.45 -21.15
CA SER A 132 1.28 -10.42 -22.23
C SER A 132 -0.07 -11.14 -22.11
N LYS A 133 -0.43 -11.61 -20.91
CA LYS A 133 -1.63 -12.45 -20.70
C LYS A 133 -2.88 -11.64 -20.39
N TYR A 134 -2.74 -10.51 -19.68
CA TYR A 134 -3.87 -9.70 -19.23
C TYR A 134 -3.96 -8.36 -19.95
N HIS A 135 -3.05 -8.08 -20.90
CA HIS A 135 -3.00 -6.84 -21.68
C HIS A 135 -3.00 -5.57 -20.82
N ILE A 136 -2.38 -5.66 -19.64
CA ILE A 136 -2.19 -4.53 -18.73
C ILE A 136 -1.02 -3.70 -19.25
N THR A 137 -1.31 -2.49 -19.72
CA THR A 137 -0.31 -1.57 -20.28
C THR A 137 0.23 -0.58 -19.26
N ARG A 138 -0.55 -0.29 -18.21
CA ARG A 138 -0.19 0.66 -17.16
C ARG A 138 -0.55 0.10 -15.79
N LEU A 139 0.24 0.44 -14.77
CA LEU A 139 0.11 -0.18 -13.45
C LEU A 139 0.54 0.76 -12.32
N ASN A 140 -0.14 0.69 -11.18
CA ASN A 140 0.25 1.37 -9.93
C ASN A 140 0.97 0.39 -9.01
N PHE A 141 2.06 0.81 -8.38
CA PHE A 141 2.82 -0.03 -7.46
C PHE A 141 2.65 0.45 -6.02
N VAL A 142 2.40 -0.49 -5.11
CA VAL A 142 2.40 -0.23 -3.66
C VAL A 142 3.33 -1.25 -3.01
N GLY A 143 4.50 -0.78 -2.56
CA GLY A 143 5.49 -1.59 -1.89
C GLY A 143 5.46 -1.38 -0.38
N HIS A 144 5.63 -2.46 0.39
CA HIS A 144 5.91 -2.38 1.83
C HIS A 144 7.33 -2.87 2.10
N SER A 145 8.14 -2.10 2.84
CA SER A 145 9.48 -2.52 3.26
C SER A 145 10.33 -2.99 2.06
N MET A 146 10.78 -4.25 2.03
CA MET A 146 11.53 -4.85 0.92
C MET A 146 10.79 -4.78 -0.44
N GLY A 147 9.45 -4.76 -0.42
CA GLY A 147 8.64 -4.54 -1.62
C GLY A 147 8.77 -3.13 -2.20
N SER A 148 9.02 -2.12 -1.35
CA SER A 148 9.34 -0.75 -1.78
C SER A 148 10.66 -0.72 -2.55
N TYR A 149 11.71 -1.33 -1.99
CA TYR A 149 13.01 -1.45 -2.66
C TYR A 149 12.90 -2.18 -3.99
N ALA A 150 12.18 -3.30 -4.03
CA ALA A 150 11.95 -4.06 -5.26
C ALA A 150 11.28 -3.22 -6.36
N THR A 151 10.36 -2.33 -5.98
CA THR A 151 9.65 -1.42 -6.91
C THR A 151 10.60 -0.37 -7.48
N VAL A 152 11.43 0.26 -6.62
CA VAL A 152 12.46 1.22 -7.03
C VAL A 152 13.46 0.56 -7.98
N TYR A 153 14.02 -0.59 -7.60
CA TYR A 153 14.95 -1.33 -8.44
C TYR A 153 14.31 -1.76 -9.76
N TYR A 154 13.05 -2.21 -9.75
CA TYR A 154 12.33 -2.53 -10.97
C TYR A 154 12.20 -1.32 -11.91
N ASN A 155 11.84 -0.15 -11.39
CA ASN A 155 11.73 1.07 -12.19
C ASN A 155 13.08 1.51 -12.76
N MET A 156 14.16 1.43 -11.97
CA MET A 156 15.51 1.73 -12.45
C MET A 156 15.96 0.80 -13.57
N LEU A 157 15.66 -0.50 -13.45
CA LEU A 157 16.08 -1.50 -14.43
C LEU A 157 15.20 -1.53 -15.69
N ASN A 158 13.95 -1.07 -15.61
CA ASN A 158 12.95 -1.31 -16.64
C ASN A 158 12.17 -0.07 -17.11
N GLY A 159 12.49 1.14 -16.65
CA GLY A 159 11.71 2.35 -16.92
C GLY A 159 11.44 2.66 -18.40
N ASN A 160 12.32 2.24 -19.31
CA ASN A 160 12.20 2.48 -20.76
C ASN A 160 11.79 1.22 -21.57
N ARG A 161 11.37 0.14 -20.91
CA ARG A 161 11.06 -1.13 -21.58
C ARG A 161 9.61 -1.21 -22.05
N LYS A 162 9.42 -1.14 -23.36
CA LYS A 162 8.09 -1.24 -24.01
C LYS A 162 7.43 -2.63 -23.89
N ASP A 163 8.15 -3.67 -23.48
CA ASP A 163 7.57 -5.00 -23.25
C ASP A 163 6.97 -5.19 -21.84
N LEU A 164 7.02 -4.14 -21.00
CA LEU A 164 6.49 -4.14 -19.63
C LEU A 164 5.42 -3.06 -19.44
N PRO A 165 4.52 -3.17 -18.44
CA PRO A 165 3.56 -2.12 -18.12
C PRO A 165 4.27 -0.86 -17.63
N GLU A 166 3.76 0.30 -18.02
CA GLU A 166 4.28 1.59 -17.58
C GLU A 166 3.87 1.87 -16.13
N PRO A 167 4.83 2.16 -15.24
CA PRO A 167 4.55 2.59 -13.86
C PRO A 167 3.95 4.00 -13.87
N ILE A 168 2.71 4.17 -13.43
CA ILE A 168 2.07 5.50 -13.35
C ILE A 168 2.27 6.14 -11.98
N SER A 169 2.19 5.33 -10.93
CA SER A 169 2.37 5.77 -9.55
C SER A 169 3.05 4.69 -8.73
N CYS A 170 3.87 5.11 -7.77
CA CYS A 170 4.55 4.24 -6.82
C CYS A 170 4.34 4.80 -5.41
N ALA A 171 3.76 4.02 -4.52
CA ALA A 171 3.67 4.32 -3.09
C ALA A 171 4.55 3.35 -2.31
N CYS A 172 5.40 3.88 -1.44
CA CYS A 172 6.31 3.10 -0.61
C CYS A 172 5.95 3.30 0.86
N TRP A 173 5.56 2.24 1.55
CA TRP A 173 5.42 2.28 3.01
C TRP A 173 6.75 1.91 3.67
N PRO A 174 7.24 2.74 4.63
CA PRO A 174 8.54 2.51 5.22
C PRO A 174 8.50 1.23 6.07
N ALA A 175 9.47 0.34 5.86
CA ALA A 175 10.04 -0.37 6.98
C ALA A 175 11.05 0.57 7.60
N LEU A 176 10.73 1.15 8.76
CA LEU A 176 11.66 1.81 9.67
C LEU A 176 12.95 2.31 8.99
N THR A 177 12.81 3.33 8.14
CA THR A 177 13.91 4.23 7.83
C THR A 177 13.34 5.62 8.04
N THR A 178 13.70 6.18 9.19
CA THR A 178 13.64 7.61 9.46
C THR A 178 14.20 8.38 8.26
N GLY A 179 13.38 9.24 7.68
CA GLY A 179 13.80 10.22 6.67
C GLY A 179 13.77 9.70 5.23
N LEU A 180 12.60 9.80 4.59
CA LEU A 180 12.46 10.42 3.28
C LEU A 180 10.97 10.66 3.06
N SER A 181 10.50 11.80 3.55
CA SER A 181 9.22 12.34 3.14
C SER A 181 9.34 12.86 1.71
N THR A 182 8.24 12.71 0.96
CA THR A 182 7.92 13.54 -0.21
C THR A 182 8.67 13.24 -1.51
N THR A 183 8.16 12.28 -2.29
CA THR A 183 8.11 12.44 -3.76
C THR A 183 6.97 11.62 -4.38
N ALA A 184 5.74 12.02 -4.08
CA ALA A 184 4.56 11.70 -4.89
C ALA A 184 4.11 13.00 -5.58
N SER A 185 4.93 13.48 -6.51
CA SER A 185 4.59 14.62 -7.36
C SER A 185 5.35 14.44 -8.66
N ARG A 186 4.57 14.30 -9.74
CA ARG A 186 4.98 14.56 -11.13
C ARG A 186 5.80 13.46 -11.83
N ILE A 187 5.09 12.48 -12.38
CA ILE A 187 5.42 11.94 -13.71
C ILE A 187 4.20 12.17 -14.61
N SER A 188 4.11 13.39 -15.14
CA SER A 188 3.37 13.69 -16.37
C SER A 188 4.03 14.90 -17.03
N ARG A 189 4.90 14.63 -18.00
CA ARG A 189 5.02 15.31 -19.30
C ARG A 189 5.98 14.51 -20.16
#